data_AF-A0A7V4GCW0-F1
#
_entry.id   AF-A0A7V4GCW0-F1
#
_cell.length_a   1.000
_cell.length_b   1.000
_cell.length_c   1.000
_cell.angle_alpha   90.00
_cell.angle_beta   90.00
_cell.angle_gamma   90.00
#
_symmetry.space_group_name_H-M   'P 1'
#
loop_
_entity.id
_entity.type
_entity.pdbx_description
1 polymer ?
#
loop_
_entity_poly.entity_id
_entity_poly.type
_entity_poly.pdbx_seq_one_letter_code
_entity_poly.pdbx_strand_id
1 'polypeptide(L)'
;MTRLRTHFVGLVPLLLVGCTAPEGDVADDTLPDEEDLRGKEDGVERPVGTFRLEDAQAGQFTLLVLKSDRTFHSETMVYCFMAPCHPVELDGTYKYTRSGRRLYIRFQDAAGRDAGRYAYEFDGETLSLRRTHTDAWFEMTAAPEAWCGVPDDCAVQNRITPRCLGLWTCEANVCAYDCTPPAMACEAAGGNCVALTPAGCPAGTTPADATRYTCGADGALGVMCCLPDEPPSPCESAGGSCVAVVPDACPAGTAPADAEEYPCGPEGLVGVMCCLPEAECRPVCRALGTRSEGWYDGCTGRLICFAQCDGAEAECGAIGSRSEGWYSAAGAPTGCGGGALIRWDQCAS
;
A
#
# COMPACT_ATOMS: atom_id res chain seq x y z
N MET A 1 -80.33 -13.17 -10.11
CA MET A 1 -79.21 -13.72 -10.91
C MET A 1 -78.36 -14.56 -9.98
N THR A 2 -78.57 -15.87 -10.00
CA THR A 2 -78.04 -16.83 -9.02
C THR A 2 -76.98 -17.67 -9.73
N ARG A 3 -75.70 -17.49 -9.41
CA ARG A 3 -74.60 -18.26 -10.04
C ARG A 3 -74.33 -19.53 -9.23
N LEU A 4 -74.59 -20.67 -9.89
CA LEU A 4 -74.20 -22.02 -9.46
C LEU A 4 -72.67 -22.13 -9.42
N ARG A 5 -72.12 -22.63 -8.30
CA ARG A 5 -70.72 -23.07 -8.18
C ARG A 5 -70.66 -24.58 -8.44
N THR A 6 -69.98 -24.96 -9.52
CA THR A 6 -69.69 -26.35 -9.87
C THR A 6 -68.38 -26.76 -9.21
N HIS A 7 -68.44 -27.73 -8.29
CA HIS A 7 -67.27 -28.32 -7.66
C HIS A 7 -66.67 -29.40 -8.58
N PHE A 8 -65.47 -29.14 -9.10
CA PHE A 8 -64.63 -30.15 -9.74
C PHE A 8 -63.87 -30.91 -8.65
N VAL A 9 -64.18 -32.20 -8.49
CA VAL A 9 -63.41 -33.15 -7.68
C VAL A 9 -62.31 -33.70 -8.60
N GLY A 10 -61.10 -33.15 -8.47
CA GLY A 10 -59.92 -33.59 -9.19
C GLY A 10 -59.17 -34.68 -8.43
N LEU A 11 -59.00 -35.83 -9.07
CA LEU A 11 -58.23 -36.99 -8.63
C LEU A 11 -56.75 -36.60 -8.45
N VAL A 12 -56.20 -36.76 -7.24
CA VAL A 12 -54.79 -36.48 -6.94
C VAL A 12 -53.95 -37.73 -7.21
N PRO A 13 -52.99 -37.71 -8.16
CA PRO A 13 -52.05 -38.81 -8.34
C PRO A 13 -51.02 -38.80 -7.22
N LEU A 14 -50.91 -39.93 -6.52
CA LEU A 14 -49.92 -40.19 -5.48
C LEU A 14 -48.54 -40.36 -6.16
N LEU A 15 -47.75 -39.29 -6.23
CA LEU A 15 -46.36 -39.34 -6.65
C LEU A 15 -45.50 -39.83 -5.48
N LEU A 16 -44.80 -40.96 -5.69
CA LEU A 16 -43.75 -41.46 -4.81
C LEU A 16 -42.60 -40.45 -4.80
N VAL A 17 -42.53 -39.64 -3.75
CA VAL A 17 -41.39 -38.76 -3.46
C VAL A 17 -40.23 -39.63 -3.00
N GLY A 18 -39.31 -39.95 -3.91
CA GLY A 18 -38.00 -40.43 -3.53
C GLY A 18 -37.24 -39.30 -2.84
N CYS A 19 -36.90 -39.48 -1.57
CA CYS A 19 -35.98 -38.60 -0.84
C CYS A 19 -34.57 -38.79 -1.42
N THR A 20 -34.25 -38.09 -2.51
CA THR A 20 -32.85 -37.81 -2.83
C THR A 20 -32.40 -36.75 -1.84
N ALA A 21 -31.60 -37.16 -0.85
CA ALA A 21 -30.91 -36.18 0.00
C ALA A 21 -30.07 -35.30 -0.95
N PRO A 22 -30.25 -33.97 -0.94
CA PRO A 22 -29.39 -33.09 -1.73
C PRO A 22 -27.95 -33.37 -1.31
N GLU A 23 -27.11 -33.73 -2.27
CA GLU A 23 -25.67 -33.89 -2.04
C GLU A 23 -25.17 -32.53 -1.55
N GLY A 24 -24.95 -32.43 -0.23
CA GLY A 24 -24.59 -31.17 0.41
C GLY A 24 -23.24 -30.69 -0.12
N ASP A 25 -23.28 -29.55 -0.80
CA ASP A 25 -22.15 -28.84 -1.42
C ASP A 25 -21.05 -28.39 -0.44
N VAL A 26 -21.10 -28.80 0.83
CA VAL A 26 -20.19 -28.36 1.90
C VAL A 26 -18.84 -29.07 1.85
N ALA A 27 -18.74 -30.23 1.19
CA ALA A 27 -17.50 -31.01 1.17
C ALA A 27 -16.31 -30.27 0.52
N ASP A 28 -16.57 -29.37 -0.44
CA ASP A 28 -15.53 -28.65 -1.21
C ASP A 28 -14.89 -27.48 -0.43
N ASP A 29 -15.42 -27.14 0.75
CA ASP A 29 -14.88 -26.07 1.61
C ASP A 29 -13.59 -26.48 2.34
N THR A 30 -13.23 -27.77 2.32
CA THR A 30 -12.14 -28.35 3.11
C THR A 30 -10.83 -28.59 2.35
N LEU A 31 -10.82 -28.44 1.03
CA LEU A 31 -9.58 -28.63 0.26
C LEU A 31 -8.63 -27.43 0.46
N PRO A 32 -7.32 -27.64 0.32
CA PRO A 32 -6.34 -26.56 0.37
C PRO A 32 -6.60 -25.56 -0.76
N ASP A 33 -6.54 -24.28 -0.41
CA ASP A 33 -6.77 -23.20 -1.37
C ASP A 33 -5.56 -22.98 -2.25
N GLU A 34 -5.82 -22.93 -3.54
CA GLU A 34 -4.90 -22.34 -4.50
C GLU A 34 -5.23 -20.86 -4.66
N GLU A 35 -4.20 -20.01 -4.59
CA GLU A 35 -4.37 -18.60 -4.89
C GLU A 35 -4.71 -18.43 -6.37
N ASP A 36 -5.80 -17.72 -6.65
CA ASP A 36 -6.26 -17.50 -8.00
C ASP A 36 -5.55 -16.29 -8.61
N LEU A 37 -4.26 -16.49 -8.92
CA LEU A 37 -3.39 -15.48 -9.53
C LEU A 37 -3.71 -15.25 -11.01
N ARG A 38 -4.49 -16.14 -11.63
CA ARG A 38 -4.80 -16.10 -13.06
C ARG A 38 -5.84 -15.02 -13.26
N GLY A 39 -5.42 -13.77 -13.47
CA GLY A 39 -6.29 -12.60 -13.68
C GLY A 39 -7.30 -12.76 -14.83
N LYS A 40 -7.49 -11.76 -15.70
CA LYS A 40 -8.47 -11.90 -16.83
C LYS A 40 -8.16 -13.05 -17.80
N GLU A 41 -7.06 -13.79 -17.61
CA GLU A 41 -6.57 -14.88 -18.45
C GLU A 41 -7.50 -16.11 -18.50
N ASP A 42 -8.31 -16.33 -17.46
CA ASP A 42 -9.30 -17.41 -17.43
C ASP A 42 -10.68 -16.99 -17.98
N GLY A 43 -10.83 -15.72 -18.35
CA GLY A 43 -12.10 -15.15 -18.79
C GLY A 43 -13.16 -15.05 -17.68
N VAL A 44 -12.80 -15.30 -16.42
CA VAL A 44 -13.72 -15.19 -15.29
C VAL A 44 -13.79 -13.73 -14.86
N GLU A 45 -14.99 -13.17 -14.96
CA GLU A 45 -15.28 -11.84 -14.44
C GLU A 45 -15.22 -11.85 -12.91
N ARG A 46 -14.53 -10.86 -12.34
CA ARG A 46 -14.32 -10.76 -10.90
C ARG A 46 -15.05 -9.55 -10.36
N PRO A 47 -15.73 -9.67 -9.21
CA PRO A 47 -16.47 -8.55 -8.65
C PRO A 47 -15.52 -7.44 -8.20
N VAL A 48 -15.64 -6.26 -8.79
CA VAL A 48 -14.94 -5.04 -8.35
C VAL A 48 -15.98 -3.94 -8.41
N GLY A 49 -16.14 -3.20 -7.32
CA GLY A 49 -17.18 -2.19 -7.17
C GLY A 49 -17.79 -2.17 -5.78
N THR A 50 -18.88 -1.42 -5.65
CA THR A 50 -19.67 -1.31 -4.42
C THR A 50 -20.93 -2.17 -4.55
N PHE A 51 -21.24 -2.95 -3.54
CA PHE A 51 -22.39 -3.84 -3.47
C PHE A 51 -23.20 -3.56 -2.20
N ARG A 52 -24.53 -3.57 -2.29
CA ARG A 52 -25.44 -3.31 -1.17
C ARG A 52 -26.45 -4.42 -0.99
N LEU A 53 -26.89 -4.60 0.25
CA LEU A 53 -28.01 -5.48 0.64
C LEU A 53 -28.93 -4.71 1.59
N GLU A 54 -30.13 -4.36 1.13
CA GLU A 54 -31.06 -3.50 1.88
C GLU A 54 -31.65 -4.19 3.12
N ASP A 55 -31.95 -5.49 3.02
CA ASP A 55 -32.57 -6.29 4.08
C ASP A 55 -31.58 -7.25 4.76
N ALA A 56 -30.37 -6.74 5.05
CA ALA A 56 -29.31 -7.56 5.64
C ALA A 56 -29.69 -8.12 7.02
N GLN A 57 -29.48 -9.41 7.22
CA GLN A 57 -29.62 -10.07 8.51
C GLN A 57 -28.33 -9.97 9.32
N ALA A 58 -28.41 -10.18 10.64
CA ALA A 58 -27.25 -10.17 11.51
C ALA A 58 -26.16 -11.15 11.00
N GLY A 59 -24.94 -10.63 10.80
CA GLY A 59 -23.80 -11.35 10.25
C GLY A 59 -23.66 -11.28 8.73
N GLN A 60 -24.61 -10.66 8.01
CA GLN A 60 -24.49 -10.37 6.58
C GLN A 60 -23.92 -8.96 6.35
N PHE A 61 -23.32 -8.76 5.18
CA PHE A 61 -22.89 -7.44 4.75
C PHE A 61 -24.10 -6.57 4.38
N THR A 62 -24.15 -5.33 4.87
CA THR A 62 -25.04 -4.27 4.34
C THR A 62 -24.39 -3.54 3.18
N LEU A 63 -23.06 -3.40 3.24
CA LEU A 63 -22.21 -2.78 2.22
C LEU A 63 -20.94 -3.62 2.06
N LEU A 64 -20.53 -3.86 0.82
CA LEU A 64 -19.24 -4.45 0.50
C LEU A 64 -18.63 -3.70 -0.69
N VAL A 65 -17.43 -3.17 -0.49
CA VAL A 65 -16.67 -2.43 -1.50
C VAL A 65 -15.41 -3.22 -1.81
N LEU A 66 -15.30 -3.74 -3.02
CA LEU A 66 -14.13 -4.46 -3.51
C LEU A 66 -13.35 -3.55 -4.47
N LYS A 67 -12.16 -3.09 -4.06
CA LYS A 67 -11.33 -2.16 -4.84
C LYS A 67 -10.36 -2.93 -5.75
N SER A 68 -9.98 -2.32 -6.88
CA SER A 68 -9.09 -2.98 -7.87
C SER A 68 -7.67 -3.24 -7.37
N ASP A 69 -7.23 -2.52 -6.33
CA ASP A 69 -5.94 -2.66 -5.67
C ASP A 69 -5.89 -3.80 -4.62
N ARG A 70 -6.94 -4.63 -4.53
CA ARG A 70 -7.09 -5.72 -3.56
C ARG A 70 -7.35 -5.28 -2.12
N THR A 71 -7.73 -4.03 -1.91
CA THR A 71 -8.28 -3.59 -0.62
C THR A 71 -9.82 -3.66 -0.63
N PHE A 72 -10.42 -3.77 0.54
CA PHE A 72 -11.88 -3.74 0.66
C PHE A 72 -12.32 -2.88 1.84
N HIS A 73 -13.58 -2.46 1.77
CA HIS A 73 -14.34 -1.92 2.89
C HIS A 73 -15.63 -2.73 3.02
N SER A 74 -16.10 -2.98 4.24
CA SER A 74 -17.37 -3.65 4.47
C SER A 74 -18.09 -3.10 5.69
N GLU A 75 -19.42 -3.10 5.64
CA GLU A 75 -20.29 -2.89 6.78
C GLU A 75 -21.06 -4.18 7.03
N THR A 76 -20.98 -4.73 8.23
CA THR A 76 -21.70 -5.95 8.62
C THR A 76 -22.84 -5.62 9.57
N MET A 77 -24.05 -6.06 9.26
CA MET A 77 -25.20 -5.92 10.15
C MET A 77 -24.96 -6.73 11.43
N VAL A 78 -25.16 -6.12 12.59
CA VAL A 78 -25.04 -6.79 13.89
C VAL A 78 -26.37 -6.82 14.62
N TYR A 79 -26.56 -7.86 15.44
CA TYR A 79 -27.68 -7.91 16.36
C TYR A 79 -27.37 -7.04 17.58
N CYS A 80 -28.22 -6.06 17.88
CA CYS A 80 -28.11 -5.23 19.07
C CYS A 80 -29.36 -5.36 19.96
N PHE A 81 -29.17 -5.22 21.27
CA PHE A 81 -30.28 -5.31 22.23
C PHE A 81 -31.18 -4.06 22.21
N MET A 82 -30.63 -2.89 21.82
CA MET A 82 -31.37 -1.62 21.73
C MET A 82 -31.02 -0.92 20.42
N ALA A 83 -32.04 -0.57 19.64
CA ALA A 83 -31.90 0.17 18.39
C ALA A 83 -31.50 1.64 18.62
N PRO A 84 -30.80 2.29 17.67
CA PRO A 84 -30.37 1.76 16.36
C PRO A 84 -29.14 0.83 16.45
N CYS A 85 -29.14 -0.25 15.65
CA CYS A 85 -27.95 -1.10 15.49
C CYS A 85 -27.04 -0.48 14.42
N HIS A 86 -25.92 0.10 14.84
CA HIS A 86 -24.91 0.57 13.90
C HIS A 86 -24.16 -0.64 13.32
N PRO A 87 -24.02 -0.74 11.99
CA PRO A 87 -23.19 -1.77 11.38
C PRO A 87 -21.74 -1.72 11.89
N VAL A 88 -21.05 -2.87 11.88
CA VAL A 88 -19.62 -2.93 12.15
C VAL A 88 -18.87 -2.71 10.85
N GLU A 89 -18.07 -1.66 10.82
CA GLU A 89 -17.19 -1.32 9.71
C GLU A 89 -15.87 -2.11 9.81
N LEU A 90 -15.37 -2.57 8.66
CA LEU A 90 -14.10 -3.26 8.55
C LEU A 90 -13.42 -2.93 7.22
N ASP A 91 -12.18 -2.46 7.32
CA ASP A 91 -11.25 -2.29 6.21
C ASP A 91 -10.14 -3.36 6.24
N GLY A 92 -9.63 -3.69 5.06
CA GLY A 92 -8.51 -4.61 4.95
C GLY A 92 -8.16 -4.97 3.51
N THR A 93 -7.56 -6.15 3.33
CA THR A 93 -7.21 -6.70 2.03
C THR A 93 -8.02 -7.94 1.72
N TYR A 94 -8.15 -8.25 0.43
CA TYR A 94 -8.83 -9.46 0.00
C TYR A 94 -8.10 -10.14 -1.14
N LYS A 95 -8.34 -11.45 -1.27
CA LYS A 95 -7.84 -12.24 -2.39
C LYS A 95 -8.88 -13.22 -2.91
N TYR A 96 -8.80 -13.51 -4.20
CA TYR A 96 -9.56 -14.59 -4.80
C TYR A 96 -8.80 -15.90 -4.63
N THR A 97 -9.51 -16.93 -4.19
CA THR A 97 -8.98 -18.29 -4.13
C THR A 97 -9.95 -19.26 -4.79
N ARG A 98 -9.45 -20.42 -5.15
CA ARG A 98 -10.26 -21.50 -5.72
C ARG A 98 -10.02 -22.79 -4.96
N SER A 99 -11.11 -23.50 -4.71
CA SER A 99 -11.10 -24.88 -4.23
C SER A 99 -12.01 -25.68 -5.16
N GLY A 100 -11.44 -26.68 -5.85
CA GLY A 100 -12.18 -27.44 -6.85
C GLY A 100 -12.76 -26.56 -7.96
N ARG A 101 -14.08 -26.50 -8.05
CA ARG A 101 -14.82 -25.66 -9.02
C ARG A 101 -15.36 -24.38 -8.41
N ARG A 102 -15.26 -24.23 -7.09
CA ARG A 102 -15.86 -23.11 -6.37
C ARG A 102 -14.84 -21.99 -6.20
N LEU A 103 -15.30 -20.77 -6.42
CA LEU A 103 -14.52 -19.55 -6.24
C LEU A 103 -14.82 -18.95 -4.86
N TYR A 104 -13.80 -18.36 -4.25
CA TYR A 104 -13.89 -17.77 -2.92
C TYR A 104 -13.27 -16.39 -2.89
N ILE A 105 -13.81 -15.54 -2.02
CA ILE A 105 -13.19 -14.30 -1.57
C ILE A 105 -12.74 -14.52 -0.12
N ARG A 106 -11.45 -14.30 0.14
CA ARG A 106 -10.88 -14.30 1.50
C ARG A 106 -10.57 -12.87 1.90
N PHE A 107 -11.10 -12.46 3.04
CA PHE A 107 -10.91 -11.15 3.63
C PHE A 107 -9.90 -11.23 4.77
N GLN A 108 -8.99 -10.27 4.83
CA GLN A 108 -8.02 -10.10 5.90
C GLN A 108 -8.12 -8.68 6.44
N ASP A 109 -8.13 -8.51 7.75
CA ASP A 109 -8.15 -7.17 8.37
C ASP A 109 -6.81 -6.44 8.20
N ALA A 110 -6.73 -5.19 8.67
CA ALA A 110 -5.50 -4.40 8.63
C ALA A 110 -4.30 -5.04 9.36
N ALA A 111 -4.52 -6.01 10.26
CA ALA A 111 -3.47 -6.77 10.94
C ALA A 111 -3.13 -8.09 10.23
N GLY A 112 -3.70 -8.35 9.05
CA GLY A 112 -3.51 -9.57 8.27
C GLY A 112 -4.23 -10.80 8.83
N ARG A 113 -5.14 -10.63 9.80
CA ARG A 113 -5.91 -11.73 10.40
C ARG A 113 -7.09 -12.08 9.50
N ASP A 114 -7.44 -13.36 9.44
CA ASP A 114 -8.60 -13.83 8.68
C ASP A 114 -9.89 -13.19 9.22
N ALA A 115 -10.54 -12.38 8.37
CA ALA A 115 -11.79 -11.71 8.67
C ALA A 115 -13.01 -12.48 8.14
N GLY A 116 -12.80 -13.40 7.21
CA GLY A 116 -13.82 -14.29 6.72
C GLY A 116 -13.52 -14.82 5.32
N ARG A 117 -14.14 -15.96 5.02
CA ARG A 117 -14.09 -16.59 3.71
C ARG A 117 -15.51 -16.83 3.20
N TYR A 118 -15.74 -16.43 1.96
CA TYR A 118 -17.04 -16.53 1.30
C TYR A 118 -16.87 -17.20 -0.05
N ALA A 119 -17.63 -18.26 -0.31
CA ALA A 119 -17.85 -18.69 -1.68
C ALA A 119 -18.66 -17.60 -2.40
N TYR A 120 -18.37 -17.38 -3.68
CA TYR A 120 -19.07 -16.35 -4.45
C TYR A 120 -19.47 -16.80 -5.85
N GLU A 121 -20.54 -16.20 -6.35
CA GLU A 121 -20.97 -16.22 -7.74
C GLU A 121 -21.22 -14.78 -8.19
N PHE A 122 -20.83 -14.43 -9.41
CA PHE A 122 -20.93 -13.06 -9.92
C PHE A 122 -21.35 -13.07 -11.39
N ASP A 123 -22.35 -12.25 -11.74
CA ASP A 123 -22.90 -12.13 -13.09
C ASP A 123 -22.69 -10.75 -13.74
N GLY A 124 -21.94 -9.86 -13.08
CA GLY A 124 -21.70 -8.49 -13.51
C GLY A 124 -22.47 -7.44 -12.69
N GLU A 125 -23.63 -7.82 -12.14
CA GLU A 125 -24.51 -6.90 -11.39
C GLU A 125 -24.85 -7.43 -9.99
N THR A 126 -25.00 -8.74 -9.85
CA THR A 126 -25.35 -9.42 -8.61
C THR A 126 -24.16 -10.22 -8.10
N LEU A 127 -23.79 -9.98 -6.85
CA LEU A 127 -22.78 -10.74 -6.11
C LEU A 127 -23.48 -11.63 -5.08
N SER A 128 -23.52 -12.93 -5.36
CA SER A 128 -24.03 -13.93 -4.42
C SER A 128 -22.89 -14.40 -3.53
N LEU A 129 -23.08 -14.37 -2.22
CA LEU A 129 -22.10 -14.76 -1.22
C LEU A 129 -22.64 -15.84 -0.29
N ARG A 130 -21.80 -16.81 0.04
CA ARG A 130 -22.05 -17.81 1.09
C ARG A 130 -20.84 -17.95 1.98
N ARG A 131 -21.01 -17.73 3.27
CA ARG A 131 -19.91 -17.94 4.23
C ARG A 131 -19.50 -19.42 4.24
N THR A 132 -18.20 -19.69 4.22
CA THR A 132 -17.68 -21.07 4.30
C THR A 132 -18.25 -21.81 5.53
N HIS A 133 -18.54 -23.11 5.38
CA HIS A 133 -19.19 -23.96 6.37
C HIS A 133 -20.65 -23.59 6.70
N THR A 134 -21.29 -22.80 5.86
CA THR A 134 -22.73 -22.52 5.93
C THR A 134 -23.36 -22.85 4.58
N ASP A 135 -24.67 -23.08 4.58
CA ASP A 135 -25.44 -23.38 3.37
C ASP A 135 -26.23 -22.16 2.84
N ALA A 136 -26.26 -21.07 3.62
CA ALA A 136 -27.07 -19.90 3.33
C ALA A 136 -26.33 -18.94 2.39
N TRP A 137 -26.85 -18.82 1.17
CA TRP A 137 -26.48 -17.76 0.25
C TRP A 137 -27.27 -16.48 0.54
N PHE A 138 -26.64 -15.34 0.29
CA PHE A 138 -27.31 -14.05 0.21
C PHE A 138 -26.78 -13.29 -1.00
N GLU A 139 -27.63 -12.46 -1.59
CA GLU A 139 -27.33 -11.73 -2.82
C GLU A 139 -27.15 -10.25 -2.50
N MET A 140 -26.13 -9.64 -3.09
CA MET A 140 -25.90 -8.19 -3.03
C MET A 140 -25.97 -7.62 -4.43
N THR A 141 -26.57 -6.44 -4.58
CA THR A 141 -26.70 -5.77 -5.87
C THR A 141 -25.62 -4.69 -6.00
N ALA A 142 -25.04 -4.56 -7.19
CA ALA A 142 -24.11 -3.49 -7.51
C ALA A 142 -24.78 -2.12 -7.29
N ALA A 143 -24.16 -1.29 -6.45
CA ALA A 143 -24.64 0.04 -6.16
C ALA A 143 -24.06 1.06 -7.15
N PRO A 144 -24.89 2.00 -7.65
CA PRO A 144 -24.42 3.07 -8.50
C PRO A 144 -23.65 4.13 -7.71
N GLU A 145 -23.64 4.14 -6.38
CA GLU A 145 -22.74 4.99 -5.60
C GLU A 145 -21.40 4.27 -5.39
N ALA A 146 -20.28 4.92 -5.74
CA ALA A 146 -18.97 4.43 -5.32
C ALA A 146 -18.69 4.93 -3.90
N TRP A 147 -18.30 4.03 -3.01
CA TRP A 147 -17.96 4.37 -1.63
C TRP A 147 -16.51 4.84 -1.52
N CYS A 148 -16.17 5.70 -0.58
CA CYS A 148 -14.76 6.02 -0.32
C CYS A 148 -14.53 6.32 1.16
N GLY A 149 -13.34 6.01 1.67
CA GLY A 149 -12.82 6.59 2.91
C GLY A 149 -11.92 7.78 2.61
N VAL A 150 -11.22 7.75 1.47
CA VAL A 150 -10.40 8.84 0.94
C VAL A 150 -10.62 9.03 -0.57
N PRO A 151 -10.34 10.21 -1.15
CA PRO A 151 -10.50 10.46 -2.59
C PRO A 151 -9.88 9.40 -3.53
N ASP A 152 -8.71 8.87 -3.18
CA ASP A 152 -8.00 7.87 -4.00
C ASP A 152 -8.77 6.55 -4.14
N ASP A 153 -9.64 6.21 -3.17
CA ASP A 153 -10.49 5.02 -3.23
C ASP A 153 -11.43 5.03 -4.44
N CYS A 154 -11.81 6.22 -4.89
CA CYS A 154 -12.70 6.39 -6.04
C CYS A 154 -12.02 6.03 -7.36
N ALA A 155 -10.74 6.34 -7.49
CA ALA A 155 -9.96 6.03 -8.69
C ALA A 155 -9.80 4.51 -8.90
N VAL A 156 -9.70 3.76 -7.80
CA VAL A 156 -9.48 2.31 -7.83
C VAL A 156 -10.76 1.48 -7.92
N GLN A 157 -11.94 2.10 -8.03
CA GLN A 157 -13.23 1.39 -8.19
C GLN A 157 -13.70 1.27 -9.65
N ASN A 158 -12.78 1.42 -10.62
CA ASN A 158 -13.03 1.20 -12.06
C ASN A 158 -14.26 1.96 -12.59
N ARG A 159 -14.51 3.16 -12.05
CA ARG A 159 -15.61 4.02 -12.47
C ARG A 159 -15.23 4.75 -13.75
N ILE A 160 -16.24 5.08 -14.56
CA ILE A 160 -16.04 5.92 -15.74
C ILE A 160 -15.61 7.31 -15.24
N THR A 161 -14.33 7.64 -15.37
CA THR A 161 -13.84 8.99 -15.14
C THR A 161 -14.42 9.92 -16.21
N PRO A 162 -15.07 11.03 -15.82
CA PRO A 162 -15.51 12.04 -16.78
C PRO A 162 -14.34 12.52 -17.65
N ARG A 163 -14.63 12.98 -18.87
CA ARG A 163 -13.60 13.47 -19.82
C ARG A 163 -13.03 14.86 -19.46
N CYS A 164 -13.28 15.35 -18.24
CA CYS A 164 -12.78 16.63 -17.74
C CYS A 164 -11.54 16.40 -16.86
N LEU A 165 -10.63 17.39 -16.84
CA LEU A 165 -9.59 17.44 -15.82
C LEU A 165 -10.25 17.78 -14.50
N GLY A 166 -9.93 17.03 -13.45
CA GLY A 166 -10.60 17.14 -12.17
C GLY A 166 -9.97 16.20 -11.14
N LEU A 167 -10.55 16.15 -9.96
CA LEU A 167 -10.17 15.22 -8.90
C LEU A 167 -11.38 14.46 -8.38
N TRP A 168 -11.14 13.24 -7.91
CA TRP A 168 -12.09 12.58 -7.06
C TRP A 168 -12.18 13.33 -5.73
N THR A 169 -13.39 13.42 -5.21
CA THR A 169 -13.71 13.93 -3.89
C THR A 169 -14.45 12.85 -3.15
N CYS A 170 -14.26 12.82 -1.84
CA CYS A 170 -14.91 11.87 -0.96
C CYS A 170 -15.67 12.63 0.12
N GLU A 171 -16.97 12.83 -0.08
CA GLU A 171 -17.82 13.51 0.89
C GLU A 171 -18.90 12.53 1.37
N ALA A 172 -19.02 12.37 2.69
CA ALA A 172 -19.96 11.43 3.33
C ALA A 172 -19.84 9.99 2.78
N ASN A 173 -18.61 9.54 2.55
CA ASN A 173 -18.27 8.23 1.99
C ASN A 173 -18.85 7.97 0.59
N VAL A 174 -19.10 9.03 -0.19
CA VAL A 174 -19.56 8.93 -1.58
C VAL A 174 -18.54 9.59 -2.48
N CYS A 175 -18.13 8.87 -3.51
CA CYS A 175 -17.28 9.37 -4.56
C CYS A 175 -18.02 10.35 -5.45
N ALA A 176 -17.51 11.57 -5.55
CA ALA A 176 -17.89 12.53 -6.57
C ALA A 176 -16.66 12.96 -7.36
N TYR A 177 -16.80 13.19 -8.67
CA TYR A 177 -15.72 13.74 -9.49
C TYR A 177 -15.96 15.22 -9.68
N ASP A 178 -15.10 16.05 -9.11
CA ASP A 178 -15.13 17.48 -9.34
C ASP A 178 -14.35 17.80 -10.62
N CYS A 179 -15.08 18.18 -11.67
CA CYS A 179 -14.50 18.66 -12.94
C CYS A 179 -13.89 20.05 -12.83
N THR A 180 -13.95 20.70 -11.66
CA THR A 180 -13.31 21.99 -11.43
C THR A 180 -11.84 21.71 -11.12
N PRO A 181 -10.89 22.10 -11.99
CA PRO A 181 -9.48 21.98 -11.64
C PRO A 181 -9.26 22.75 -10.34
N PRO A 182 -8.50 22.21 -9.38
CA PRO A 182 -8.17 22.96 -8.18
C PRO A 182 -7.48 24.23 -8.65
N ALA A 183 -8.16 25.37 -8.51
CA ALA A 183 -7.64 26.61 -9.03
C ALA A 183 -6.30 26.88 -8.35
N MET A 184 -5.23 26.95 -9.15
CA MET A 184 -3.88 27.30 -8.69
C MET A 184 -3.19 26.25 -7.80
N ALA A 185 -3.31 24.95 -8.13
CA ALA A 185 -2.54 23.91 -7.44
C ALA A 185 -1.03 24.16 -7.49
N CYS A 186 -0.51 24.75 -8.58
CA CYS A 186 0.89 25.11 -8.69
C CYS A 186 1.30 26.19 -7.68
N GLU A 187 0.63 27.34 -7.69
CA GLU A 187 0.97 28.46 -6.82
C GLU A 187 0.67 28.15 -5.34
N ALA A 188 -0.36 27.35 -5.07
CA ALA A 188 -0.67 26.87 -3.71
C ALA A 188 0.45 25.98 -3.14
N ALA A 189 1.15 25.23 -3.99
CA ALA A 189 2.32 24.44 -3.64
C ALA A 189 3.63 25.24 -3.65
N GLY A 190 3.56 26.58 -3.78
CA GLY A 190 4.73 27.46 -3.85
C GLY A 190 5.44 27.45 -5.20
N GLY A 191 4.85 26.82 -6.22
CA GLY A 191 5.36 26.79 -7.58
C GLY A 191 5.04 28.05 -8.38
N ASN A 192 5.61 28.12 -9.57
CA ASN A 192 5.34 29.17 -10.54
C ASN A 192 5.00 28.58 -11.90
N CYS A 193 3.99 29.17 -12.54
CA CYS A 193 3.52 28.74 -13.85
C CYS A 193 4.34 29.41 -14.95
N VAL A 194 5.05 28.59 -15.72
CA VAL A 194 5.93 29.06 -16.81
C VAL A 194 5.52 28.46 -18.14
N ALA A 195 5.92 29.07 -19.25
CA ALA A 195 5.66 28.52 -20.58
C ALA A 195 6.40 27.18 -20.78
N LEU A 196 5.72 26.20 -21.39
CA LEU A 196 6.27 24.90 -21.70
C LEU A 196 7.37 25.04 -22.78
N THR A 197 8.63 25.07 -22.35
CA THR A 197 9.81 25.09 -23.22
C THR A 197 10.85 24.08 -22.71
N PRO A 198 11.78 23.58 -23.55
CA PRO A 198 12.75 22.54 -23.16
C PRO A 198 13.66 22.87 -21.96
N ALA A 199 13.68 24.13 -21.50
CA ALA A 199 14.38 24.59 -20.30
C ALA A 199 13.50 25.61 -19.54
N GLY A 200 12.19 25.37 -19.49
CA GLY A 200 11.23 26.39 -19.05
C GLY A 200 11.28 26.72 -17.56
N CYS A 201 11.75 25.79 -16.71
CA CYS A 201 11.88 26.04 -15.29
C CYS A 201 13.14 26.87 -14.98
N PRO A 202 13.02 27.97 -14.21
CA PRO A 202 14.17 28.71 -13.69
C PRO A 202 15.12 27.83 -12.88
N ALA A 203 16.38 28.24 -12.75
CA ALA A 203 17.33 27.55 -11.88
C ALA A 203 16.82 27.50 -10.43
N GLY A 204 16.93 26.35 -9.78
CA GLY A 204 16.37 26.10 -8.45
C GLY A 204 14.90 25.68 -8.46
N THR A 205 14.37 25.30 -9.62
CA THR A 205 13.02 24.75 -9.75
C THR A 205 12.99 23.59 -10.74
N THR A 206 12.10 22.62 -10.52
CA THR A 206 11.93 21.43 -11.35
C THR A 206 10.50 21.34 -11.89
N PRO A 207 10.31 20.81 -13.13
CA PRO A 207 8.99 20.59 -13.68
C PRO A 207 8.19 19.63 -12.80
N ALA A 208 7.03 20.08 -12.33
CA ALA A 208 6.13 19.28 -11.52
C ALA A 208 5.26 18.36 -12.40
N ASP A 209 4.72 17.30 -11.79
CA ASP A 209 3.78 16.40 -12.46
C ASP A 209 2.50 17.17 -12.85
N ALA A 210 2.27 17.31 -14.15
CA ALA A 210 1.12 18.03 -14.72
C ALA A 210 -0.24 17.40 -14.36
N THR A 211 -0.26 16.15 -13.88
CA THR A 211 -1.48 15.50 -13.38
C THR A 211 -1.86 15.96 -11.97
N ARG A 212 -0.89 16.46 -11.19
CA ARG A 212 -1.08 16.94 -9.82
C ARG A 212 -1.11 18.46 -9.72
N TYR A 213 -0.30 19.14 -10.51
CA TYR A 213 -0.14 20.59 -10.45
C TYR A 213 -0.53 21.22 -11.78
N THR A 214 -1.65 21.94 -11.77
CA THR A 214 -2.16 22.67 -12.93
C THR A 214 -1.83 24.15 -12.81
N CYS A 215 -1.65 24.78 -13.98
CA CYS A 215 -1.44 26.21 -14.10
C CYS A 215 -2.70 26.88 -14.65
N GLY A 216 -3.39 27.62 -13.78
CA GLY A 216 -4.66 28.27 -14.07
C GLY A 216 -5.89 27.36 -13.95
N ALA A 217 -7.07 27.98 -13.86
CA ALA A 217 -8.35 27.32 -13.60
C ALA A 217 -8.81 26.35 -14.71
N ASP A 218 -8.25 26.45 -15.92
CA ASP A 218 -8.66 25.64 -17.08
C ASP A 218 -7.55 24.72 -17.60
N GLY A 219 -6.45 24.55 -16.84
CA GLY A 219 -5.29 23.78 -17.31
C GLY A 219 -4.70 24.38 -18.60
N ALA A 220 -4.26 25.64 -18.51
CA ALA A 220 -3.83 26.40 -19.68
C ALA A 220 -2.80 25.59 -20.50
N LEU A 221 -3.12 25.37 -21.78
CA LEU A 221 -2.23 24.64 -22.68
C LEU A 221 -0.96 25.47 -22.90
N GLY A 222 0.19 24.80 -22.87
CA GLY A 222 1.49 25.43 -23.13
C GLY A 222 2.12 26.11 -21.92
N VAL A 223 1.63 25.85 -20.71
CA VAL A 223 2.34 26.15 -19.45
C VAL A 223 2.62 24.87 -18.67
N MET A 224 3.65 24.90 -17.83
CA MET A 224 3.96 23.87 -16.85
C MET A 224 4.18 24.51 -15.48
N CYS A 225 3.91 23.74 -14.42
CA CYS A 225 4.24 24.15 -13.06
C CYS A 225 5.71 23.83 -12.78
N CYS A 226 6.45 24.83 -12.31
CA CYS A 226 7.79 24.63 -11.77
C CYS A 226 7.73 24.81 -10.26
N LEU A 227 8.02 23.74 -9.51
CA LEU A 227 8.10 23.80 -8.06
C LEU A 227 9.54 24.15 -7.65
N PRO A 228 9.73 24.84 -6.52
CA PRO A 228 11.06 24.96 -5.91
C PRO A 228 11.70 23.59 -5.82
N ASP A 229 12.98 23.48 -6.17
CA ASP A 229 13.72 22.27 -5.90
C ASP A 229 13.61 22.02 -4.39
N GLU A 230 13.13 20.83 -4.02
CA GLU A 230 13.14 20.44 -2.62
C GLU A 230 14.59 20.56 -2.13
N PRO A 231 14.81 21.10 -0.91
CA PRO A 231 16.16 21.09 -0.35
C PRO A 231 16.66 19.64 -0.41
N PRO A 232 17.91 19.42 -0.86
CA PRO A 232 18.45 18.07 -0.95
C PRO A 232 18.24 17.37 0.37
N SER A 233 17.74 16.14 0.33
CA SER A 233 17.57 15.34 1.53
C SER A 233 18.90 15.24 2.29
N PRO A 234 18.90 14.93 3.60
CA PRO A 234 20.14 14.68 4.33
C PRO A 234 21.03 13.64 3.63
N CYS A 235 20.42 12.63 2.99
CA CYS A 235 21.12 11.68 2.13
C CYS A 235 21.86 12.35 0.96
N GLU A 236 21.15 13.12 0.13
CA GLU A 236 21.73 13.78 -1.05
C GLU A 236 22.74 14.87 -0.68
N SER A 237 22.50 15.55 0.45
CA SER A 237 23.42 16.54 1.03
C SER A 237 24.75 15.90 1.46
N ALA A 238 24.72 14.62 1.82
CA ALA A 238 25.89 13.80 2.11
C ALA A 238 26.39 13.04 0.86
N GLY A 239 26.04 13.48 -0.35
CA GLY A 239 26.51 12.84 -1.60
C GLY A 239 25.92 11.46 -1.86
N GLY A 240 24.92 11.03 -1.09
CA GLY A 240 24.22 9.78 -1.25
C GLY A 240 23.16 9.80 -2.33
N SER A 241 22.62 8.62 -2.63
CA SER A 241 21.48 8.44 -3.53
C SER A 241 20.38 7.62 -2.87
N CYS A 242 19.14 8.08 -3.00
CA CYS A 242 17.97 7.40 -2.48
C CYS A 242 17.49 6.31 -3.46
N VAL A 243 17.54 5.05 -3.03
CA VAL A 243 17.16 3.89 -3.85
C VAL A 243 16.07 3.07 -3.16
N ALA A 244 15.32 2.25 -3.91
CA ALA A 244 14.31 1.37 -3.33
C ALA A 244 14.94 0.31 -2.41
N VAL A 245 14.26 -0.05 -1.31
CA VAL A 245 14.72 -1.08 -0.37
C VAL A 245 14.53 -2.47 -1.00
N VAL A 246 15.58 -2.96 -1.64
CA VAL A 246 15.70 -4.35 -2.12
C VAL A 246 17.07 -4.92 -1.68
N PRO A 247 17.23 -6.24 -1.59
CA PRO A 247 18.54 -6.84 -1.34
C PRO A 247 19.56 -6.32 -2.37
N ASP A 248 20.71 -5.86 -1.90
CA ASP A 248 21.80 -5.31 -2.73
C ASP A 248 21.39 -4.10 -3.58
N ALA A 249 20.46 -3.26 -3.09
CA ALA A 249 20.00 -2.08 -3.86
C ALA A 249 21.08 -1.02 -4.08
N CYS A 250 22.06 -0.93 -3.17
CA CYS A 250 23.12 0.06 -3.27
C CYS A 250 24.08 -0.31 -4.42
N PRO A 251 24.32 0.61 -5.37
CA PRO A 251 25.33 0.41 -6.41
C PRO A 251 26.70 0.07 -5.82
N ALA A 252 27.52 -0.65 -6.59
CA ALA A 252 28.89 -0.95 -6.18
C ALA A 252 29.67 0.33 -5.80
N GLY A 253 30.34 0.31 -4.65
CA GLY A 253 31.03 1.47 -4.08
C GLY A 253 30.14 2.38 -3.23
N THR A 254 28.91 1.96 -2.94
CA THR A 254 28.02 2.62 -1.97
C THR A 254 27.48 1.60 -0.96
N ALA A 255 27.20 2.06 0.25
CA ALA A 255 26.65 1.23 1.32
C ALA A 255 25.34 1.84 1.85
N PRO A 256 24.41 1.01 2.35
CA PRO A 256 23.21 1.51 2.99
C PRO A 256 23.59 2.30 4.24
N ALA A 257 23.03 3.50 4.35
CA ALA A 257 23.21 4.38 5.50
C ALA A 257 22.07 4.22 6.52
N ASP A 258 22.31 4.73 7.73
CA ASP A 258 21.29 4.78 8.78
C ASP A 258 20.11 5.67 8.35
N ALA A 259 18.91 5.11 8.31
CA ALA A 259 17.71 5.81 7.85
C ALA A 259 17.25 6.93 8.80
N GLU A 260 17.63 6.88 10.09
CA GLU A 260 17.31 7.95 11.05
C GLU A 260 18.24 9.16 10.86
N GLU A 261 19.49 8.93 10.49
CA GLU A 261 20.50 9.98 10.27
C GLU A 261 20.44 10.55 8.85
N TYR A 262 20.18 9.70 7.85
CA TYR A 262 20.15 10.07 6.43
C TYR A 262 18.80 9.71 5.77
N PRO A 263 17.68 10.34 6.19
CA PRO A 263 16.38 10.07 5.60
C PRO A 263 16.32 10.51 4.14
N CYS A 264 15.60 9.72 3.34
CA CYS A 264 15.29 10.03 1.95
C CYS A 264 13.97 10.80 1.86
N GLY A 265 14.09 12.12 1.70
CA GLY A 265 12.97 13.06 1.65
C GLY A 265 12.57 13.64 3.02
N PRO A 266 11.73 14.69 3.03
CA PRO A 266 11.39 15.46 4.24
C PRO A 266 10.61 14.67 5.30
N GLU A 267 9.95 13.57 4.93
CA GLU A 267 9.16 12.72 5.84
C GLU A 267 9.64 11.27 5.93
N GLY A 268 10.82 10.95 5.38
CA GLY A 268 11.34 9.57 5.38
C GLY A 268 10.44 8.64 4.57
N LEU A 269 10.55 8.72 3.25
CA LEU A 269 9.76 7.90 2.33
C LEU A 269 9.89 6.40 2.67
N VAL A 270 8.75 5.73 2.89
CA VAL A 270 8.74 4.29 3.19
C VAL A 270 9.15 3.50 1.96
N GLY A 271 10.07 2.55 2.13
CA GLY A 271 10.52 1.66 1.05
C GLY A 271 11.66 2.22 0.20
N VAL A 272 12.29 3.33 0.61
CA VAL A 272 13.58 3.77 0.09
C VAL A 272 14.64 3.80 1.19
N MET A 273 15.91 3.66 0.82
CA MET A 273 17.07 3.80 1.70
C MET A 273 18.12 4.67 1.03
N CYS A 274 18.92 5.33 1.87
CA CYS A 274 20.06 6.11 1.41
C CYS A 274 21.27 5.20 1.16
N CYS A 275 21.87 5.29 -0.01
CA CYS A 275 23.15 4.68 -0.32
C CYS A 275 24.22 5.76 -0.36
N LEU A 276 25.11 5.77 0.64
CA LEU A 276 26.24 6.69 0.71
C LEU A 276 27.48 6.07 0.06
N PRO A 277 28.38 6.88 -0.53
CA PRO A 277 29.68 6.41 -0.98
C PRO A 277 30.43 5.68 0.15
N GLU A 278 31.03 4.53 -0.14
CA GLU A 278 31.74 3.72 0.89
C GLU A 278 32.88 4.49 1.57
N ALA A 279 33.52 5.44 0.89
CA ALA A 279 34.56 6.29 1.45
C ALA A 279 34.05 7.25 2.54
N GLU A 280 32.75 7.52 2.59
CA GLU A 280 32.15 8.33 3.65
C GLU A 280 31.78 7.51 4.90
N CYS A 281 31.89 6.17 4.84
CA CYS A 281 31.62 5.26 5.95
C CYS A 281 32.74 5.27 7.00
N ARG A 282 33.05 6.45 7.53
CA ARG A 282 34.03 6.63 8.60
C ARG A 282 33.64 5.80 9.83
N PRO A 283 34.58 5.11 10.47
CA PRO A 283 34.31 4.47 11.75
C PRO A 283 33.84 5.47 12.79
N VAL A 284 32.79 5.14 13.51
CA VAL A 284 32.23 5.96 14.59
C VAL A 284 32.38 5.21 15.91
N CYS A 285 32.84 5.91 16.95
CA CYS A 285 32.83 5.35 18.29
C CYS A 285 31.40 5.34 18.83
N ARG A 286 30.88 4.18 19.27
CA ARG A 286 29.54 4.07 19.88
C ARG A 286 29.60 3.26 21.18
N ALA A 287 28.50 3.29 21.92
CA ALA A 287 28.29 2.56 23.17
C ALA A 287 29.29 2.93 24.30
N LEU A 288 29.63 4.22 24.38
CA LEU A 288 30.55 4.83 25.36
C LEU A 288 30.26 4.42 26.80
N GLY A 289 31.31 4.02 27.54
CA GLY A 289 31.23 3.64 28.95
C GLY A 289 30.56 2.28 29.21
N THR A 290 30.24 1.52 28.16
CA THR A 290 29.64 0.19 28.28
C THR A 290 30.62 -0.92 27.90
N ARG A 291 30.28 -2.17 28.22
CA ARG A 291 31.05 -3.34 27.74
C ARG A 291 31.02 -3.51 26.22
N SER A 292 30.14 -2.80 25.54
CA SER A 292 29.99 -2.82 24.08
C SER A 292 30.67 -1.63 23.42
N GLU A 293 31.39 -0.78 24.16
CA GLU A 293 32.13 0.33 23.58
C GLU A 293 33.11 -0.15 22.49
N GLY A 294 33.12 0.55 21.36
CA GLY A 294 33.99 0.21 20.25
C GLY A 294 33.79 1.06 19.00
N TRP A 295 34.55 0.72 17.98
CA TRP A 295 34.45 1.30 16.65
C TRP A 295 33.40 0.55 15.85
N TYR A 296 32.46 1.29 15.29
CA TYR A 296 31.39 0.79 14.45
C TYR A 296 31.54 1.38 13.06
N ASP A 297 31.15 0.60 12.06
CA ASP A 297 31.03 1.08 10.69
C ASP A 297 29.95 2.16 10.62
N GLY A 298 30.31 3.36 10.16
CA GLY A 298 29.41 4.52 10.16
C GLY A 298 28.16 4.35 9.31
N CYS A 299 28.20 3.50 8.29
CA CYS A 299 27.07 3.29 7.39
C CYS A 299 26.17 2.14 7.88
N THR A 300 26.75 0.99 8.17
CA THR A 300 26.00 -0.23 8.51
C THR A 300 25.68 -0.35 10.00
N GLY A 301 26.31 0.45 10.85
CA GLY A 301 26.23 0.32 12.31
C GLY A 301 26.83 -0.99 12.84
N ARG A 302 27.52 -1.77 12.01
CA ARG A 302 28.14 -3.04 12.42
C ARG A 302 29.40 -2.77 13.24
N LEU A 303 29.57 -3.51 14.32
CA LEU A 303 30.80 -3.45 15.13
C LEU A 303 32.01 -3.87 14.29
N ILE A 304 33.01 -2.99 14.20
CA ILE A 304 34.32 -3.29 13.62
C ILE A 304 35.18 -3.98 14.69
N CYS A 305 35.30 -3.35 15.86
CA CYS A 305 35.99 -3.92 17.01
C CYS A 305 35.61 -3.24 18.32
N PHE A 306 35.82 -3.94 19.44
CA PHE A 306 35.74 -3.35 20.77
C PHE A 306 36.98 -2.52 21.08
N ALA A 307 36.77 -1.32 21.62
CA ALA A 307 37.80 -0.34 21.93
C ALA A 307 37.27 0.68 22.94
N GLN A 308 38.15 1.28 23.76
CA GLN A 308 37.81 2.43 24.58
C GLN A 308 38.08 3.71 23.79
N CYS A 309 37.11 4.10 22.98
CA CYS A 309 37.25 5.15 21.97
C CYS A 309 36.57 6.47 22.36
N ASP A 310 36.14 6.63 23.62
CA ASP A 310 35.60 7.89 24.12
C ASP A 310 36.55 9.08 23.83
N GLY A 311 36.00 10.11 23.19
CA GLY A 311 36.74 11.29 22.74
C GLY A 311 37.69 11.08 21.55
N ALA A 312 37.70 9.90 20.92
CA ALA A 312 38.49 9.63 19.73
C ALA A 312 37.68 9.81 18.45
N GLU A 313 38.28 10.43 17.43
CA GLU A 313 37.73 10.50 16.08
C GLU A 313 38.49 9.55 15.15
N ALA A 314 37.82 9.01 14.12
CA ALA A 314 38.47 8.24 13.07
C ALA A 314 38.96 9.15 11.95
N GLU A 315 40.23 9.03 11.60
CA GLU A 315 40.90 9.78 10.54
C GLU A 315 41.40 8.82 9.46
N CYS A 316 41.24 9.20 8.21
CA CYS A 316 41.83 8.49 7.08
C CYS A 316 43.34 8.74 7.06
N GLY A 317 44.15 7.68 7.07
CA GLY A 317 45.60 7.76 7.14
C GLY A 317 46.30 6.91 6.09
N ALA A 318 47.58 7.24 5.82
CA ALA A 318 48.45 6.52 4.90
C ALA A 318 47.87 6.30 3.49
N ILE A 319 47.16 7.33 3.01
CA ILE A 319 46.54 7.44 1.68
C ILE A 319 47.54 7.13 0.57
N GLY A 320 47.13 6.31 -0.39
CA GLY A 320 47.93 5.90 -1.54
C GLY A 320 48.99 4.83 -1.23
N SER A 321 48.93 4.20 -0.06
CA SER A 321 49.87 3.15 0.35
C SER A 321 49.16 1.82 0.63
N ARG A 322 49.92 0.72 0.72
CA ARG A 322 49.39 -0.57 1.19
C ARG A 322 48.85 -0.56 2.63
N SER A 323 49.11 0.54 3.33
CA SER A 323 48.67 0.79 4.70
C SER A 323 47.56 1.84 4.75
N GLU A 324 46.87 2.12 3.64
CA GLU A 324 45.72 3.02 3.68
C GLU A 324 44.59 2.43 4.55
N GLY A 325 44.00 3.26 5.41
CA GLY A 325 42.91 2.85 6.28
C GLY A 325 42.49 3.91 7.28
N TRP A 326 41.54 3.53 8.14
CA TRP A 326 41.03 4.37 9.21
C TRP A 326 41.83 4.18 10.49
N TYR A 327 42.22 5.29 11.10
CA TYR A 327 43.02 5.33 12.32
C TYR A 327 42.31 6.19 13.37
N SER A 328 42.43 5.84 14.65
CA SER A 328 42.04 6.73 15.73
C SER A 328 42.98 7.94 15.78
N ALA A 329 42.44 9.15 15.86
CA ALA A 329 43.20 10.40 15.95
C ALA A 329 44.30 10.34 17.02
N ALA A 330 45.43 11.00 16.74
CA ALA A 330 46.65 10.90 17.54
C ALA A 330 46.41 11.34 19.00
N GLY A 331 46.62 10.41 19.95
CA GLY A 331 46.49 10.65 21.39
C GLY A 331 45.41 9.82 22.07
N ALA A 332 44.50 9.20 21.32
CA ALA A 332 43.54 8.23 21.86
C ALA A 332 44.12 6.80 21.80
N PRO A 333 44.34 6.13 22.94
CA PRO A 333 44.70 4.72 22.93
C PRO A 333 43.42 3.90 22.72
N THR A 334 43.14 3.50 21.48
CA THR A 334 42.67 2.14 21.10
C THR A 334 42.02 2.12 19.71
N GLY A 335 42.83 1.88 18.69
CA GLY A 335 42.39 1.14 17.51
C GLY A 335 42.23 -0.35 17.84
N CYS A 336 41.85 -1.13 16.84
CA CYS A 336 41.58 -2.55 16.98
C CYS A 336 42.89 -3.33 17.19
N GLY A 337 43.20 -3.67 18.45
CA GLY A 337 44.38 -4.48 18.79
C GLY A 337 45.59 -3.71 19.37
N GLY A 338 45.37 -2.52 19.94
CA GLY A 338 46.39 -1.81 20.73
C GLY A 338 47.30 -0.86 19.94
N GLY A 339 47.08 -0.70 18.64
CA GLY A 339 47.62 0.40 17.82
C GLY A 339 46.55 1.45 17.49
N ALA A 340 46.85 2.43 16.64
CA ALA A 340 45.87 3.42 16.17
C ALA A 340 44.96 2.92 15.03
N LEU A 341 45.34 1.83 14.34
CA LEU A 341 44.56 1.32 13.21
C LEU A 341 43.20 0.77 13.67
N ILE A 342 42.13 1.25 13.05
CA ILE A 342 40.76 0.76 13.23
C ILE A 342 40.48 -0.31 12.17
N ARG A 343 40.62 0.03 10.88
CA ARG A 343 40.48 -0.92 9.77
C ARG A 343 41.31 -0.50 8.57
N TRP A 344 41.76 -1.46 7.78
CA TRP A 344 42.32 -1.19 6.45
C TRP A 344 41.18 -0.87 5.48
N ASP A 345 41.32 0.19 4.69
CA ASP A 345 40.27 0.68 3.79
C ASP A 345 40.82 1.69 2.78
N GLN A 346 40.15 1.90 1.65
CA GLN A 346 40.45 2.98 0.71
C GLN A 346 39.63 4.22 1.06
N CYS A 347 40.04 4.92 2.11
CA CYS A 347 39.23 5.97 2.73
C CYS A 347 39.33 7.36 2.06
N ALA A 348 40.04 7.49 0.93
CA ALA A 348 40.26 8.77 0.24
C ALA A 348 39.74 8.84 -1.21
N SER A 349 38.74 8.02 -1.57
CA SER A 349 38.17 8.00 -2.93
C SER A 349 37.19 9.15 -3.20
#